data_AF-A0A9N8JEF9-F1
#
_entry.id   AF-A0A9N8JEF9-F1
#
_cell.length_a   1.000
_cell.length_b   1.000
_cell.length_c   1.000
_cell.angle_alpha   90.00
_cell.angle_beta   90.00
_cell.angle_gamma   90.00
#
_symmetry.space_group_name_H-M   'P 1'
#
loop_
_entity.id
_entity.type
_entity.pdbx_description
1 polymer ?
#
loop_
_entity_poly.entity_id
_entity_poly.type
_entity_poly.pdbx_seq_one_letter_code
_entity_poly.pdbx_strand_id
1 'polypeptide(L)'
;MKLFARLNVVVLLAISALLFVAWNLRSYHPITRAKKVWSRQTTELVVFGDSWSTNRLELPTGRTPSLANKKLWVDTLCSENIGDFGHQVDEYLAQDDARWQDDGEQRGLESTTIFTVFFGIWELWDFVGLPEEAVLPAVVDCIASMFAQLDRLVQAKSVSSHRPTIIIPTVPDPSFFPRWINQRSSANGTDKYGQLQRHAVILTDLWNNLLHKKVAMWDKAHVVMPDFYAWMLEQMREPEIDETGLAVVSKIRAAAKFTEVTQPCVSYTAPSSGDGIETRPFTICDDPSHFLFCTAVN
;
A
#
# COMPACT_ATOMS: atom_id res chain seq x y z
N MET A 1 -31.70 -11.92 -73.70
CA MET A 1 -30.72 -10.80 -73.54
C MET A 1 -31.10 -9.78 -72.46
N LYS A 2 -32.39 -9.47 -72.20
CA LYS A 2 -32.80 -8.48 -71.16
C LYS A 2 -32.58 -8.93 -69.70
N LEU A 3 -32.54 -10.23 -69.42
CA LEU A 3 -32.32 -10.78 -68.07
C LEU A 3 -30.87 -10.64 -67.61
N PHE A 4 -29.90 -10.89 -68.50
CA PHE A 4 -28.47 -10.71 -68.20
C PHE A 4 -28.10 -9.25 -67.91
N ALA A 5 -28.71 -8.30 -68.63
CA ALA A 5 -28.51 -6.88 -68.37
C ALA A 5 -29.03 -6.47 -66.97
N ARG A 6 -30.17 -7.01 -66.54
CA ARG A 6 -30.73 -6.74 -65.21
C ARG A 6 -29.90 -7.36 -64.09
N LEU A 7 -29.37 -8.56 -64.30
CA LEU A 7 -28.50 -9.23 -63.32
C LEU A 7 -27.19 -8.45 -63.12
N ASN A 8 -26.59 -7.97 -64.22
CA ASN A 8 -25.34 -7.21 -64.16
C ASN A 8 -25.50 -5.87 -63.42
N VAL A 9 -26.65 -5.20 -63.56
CA VAL A 9 -26.93 -3.94 -62.84
C VAL A 9 -27.07 -4.19 -61.33
N VAL A 10 -27.73 -5.28 -60.92
CA VAL A 10 -27.88 -5.63 -59.50
C VAL A 10 -26.53 -5.97 -58.87
N VAL A 11 -25.67 -6.71 -59.59
CA VAL A 11 -24.32 -7.05 -59.10
C VAL A 11 -23.46 -5.79 -58.95
N LEU A 12 -23.51 -4.86 -59.90
CA LEU A 12 -22.75 -3.60 -59.81
C LEU A 12 -23.21 -2.73 -58.64
N LEU A 13 -24.52 -2.67 -58.37
CA LEU A 13 -25.06 -1.94 -57.20
C LEU A 13 -24.65 -2.60 -55.88
N ALA A 14 -24.63 -3.94 -55.81
CA ALA A 14 -24.17 -4.65 -54.62
C ALA A 14 -22.67 -4.38 -54.36
N ILE A 15 -21.84 -4.40 -55.40
CA ILE A 15 -20.40 -4.10 -55.29
C ILE A 15 -20.19 -2.64 -54.87
N SER A 16 -20.93 -1.67 -55.44
CA SER A 16 -20.78 -0.27 -55.06
C SER A 16 -21.24 -0.02 -53.62
N ALA A 17 -22.29 -0.69 -53.15
CA ALA A 17 -22.74 -0.62 -51.77
C ALA A 17 -21.70 -1.22 -50.81
N LEU A 18 -21.09 -2.35 -51.15
CA LEU A 18 -20.03 -2.96 -50.35
C LEU A 18 -18.77 -2.10 -50.30
N LEU A 19 -18.37 -1.48 -51.42
CA LEU A 19 -17.23 -0.55 -51.45
C LEU A 19 -17.53 0.73 -50.67
N PHE A 20 -18.76 1.26 -50.76
CA PHE A 20 -19.18 2.41 -49.97
C PHE A 20 -19.19 2.11 -48.46
N VAL A 21 -19.71 0.95 -48.07
CA VAL A 21 -19.71 0.50 -46.67
C VAL A 21 -18.28 0.22 -46.18
N ALA A 22 -17.42 -0.42 -46.97
CA ALA A 22 -16.02 -0.65 -46.62
C ALA A 22 -15.23 0.67 -46.47
N TRP A 23 -15.49 1.65 -47.34
CA TRP A 23 -14.90 2.99 -47.27
C TRP A 23 -15.35 3.75 -46.02
N ASN A 24 -16.65 3.70 -45.71
CA ASN A 24 -17.18 4.32 -44.51
C ASN A 24 -16.70 3.60 -43.24
N LEU A 25 -16.64 2.26 -43.22
CA LEU A 25 -16.14 1.47 -42.09
C LEU A 25 -14.66 1.76 -41.78
N ARG A 26 -13.84 2.04 -42.79
CA ARG A 26 -12.44 2.48 -42.60
C ARG A 26 -12.33 3.85 -41.92
N SER A 27 -13.37 4.68 -42.03
CA SER A 27 -13.49 5.97 -41.33
C SER A 27 -14.22 5.87 -39.98
N TYR A 28 -14.92 4.77 -39.73
CA TYR A 28 -15.55 4.46 -38.45
C TYR A 28 -14.54 3.83 -37.49
N HIS A 29 -13.75 4.69 -36.84
CA HIS A 29 -12.93 4.38 -35.66
C HIS A 29 -13.64 4.63 -34.30
N PRO A 30 -14.99 4.66 -34.13
CA PRO A 30 -15.58 5.15 -32.89
C PRO A 30 -15.44 4.16 -31.74
N ILE A 31 -15.14 2.88 -31.93
CA ILE A 31 -15.02 1.94 -30.79
C ILE A 31 -13.73 2.19 -30.00
N THR A 32 -12.63 2.59 -30.66
CA THR A 32 -11.40 2.98 -29.94
C THR A 32 -11.49 4.41 -29.39
N ARG A 33 -12.26 5.31 -30.04
CA ARG A 33 -12.52 6.66 -29.51
C ARG A 33 -13.57 6.69 -28.40
N ALA A 34 -14.63 5.89 -28.46
CA ALA A 34 -15.66 5.81 -27.42
C ALA A 34 -15.07 5.23 -26.13
N LYS A 35 -14.18 4.23 -26.22
CA LYS A 35 -13.42 3.74 -25.07
C LYS A 35 -12.48 4.81 -24.47
N LYS A 36 -12.02 5.78 -25.28
CA LYS A 36 -11.17 6.92 -24.88
C LYS A 36 -11.97 8.16 -24.43
N VAL A 37 -13.27 8.23 -24.74
CA VAL A 37 -14.18 9.33 -24.36
C VAL A 37 -15.04 8.95 -23.15
N TRP A 38 -15.28 7.66 -22.91
CA TRP A 38 -15.96 7.15 -21.70
C TRP A 38 -15.02 6.82 -20.52
N SER A 39 -13.71 7.07 -20.62
CA SER A 39 -12.74 6.82 -19.54
C SER A 39 -12.13 8.07 -18.90
N ARG A 40 -12.70 9.27 -19.11
CA ARG A 40 -12.05 10.55 -18.84
C ARG A 40 -12.03 11.03 -17.38
N GLN A 41 -11.91 10.09 -16.45
CA GLN A 41 -11.39 10.37 -15.11
C GLN A 41 -10.59 9.15 -14.67
N THR A 42 -9.34 9.08 -15.13
CA THR A 42 -8.42 8.05 -14.67
C THR A 42 -7.91 8.48 -13.30
N THR A 43 -8.34 7.79 -12.24
CA THR A 43 -7.74 7.95 -10.92
C THR A 43 -6.44 7.15 -10.88
N GLU A 44 -5.33 7.83 -10.62
CA GLU A 44 -4.03 7.19 -10.41
C GLU A 44 -3.77 7.07 -8.92
N LEU A 45 -3.53 5.85 -8.44
CA LEU A 45 -3.13 5.60 -7.05
C LEU A 45 -1.62 5.35 -7.03
N VAL A 46 -0.91 6.23 -6.32
CA VAL A 46 0.54 6.12 -6.11
C VAL A 46 0.77 5.84 -4.63
N VAL A 47 1.51 4.77 -4.33
CA VAL A 47 1.76 4.33 -2.96
C VAL A 47 3.24 4.52 -2.64
N PHE A 48 3.51 5.23 -1.56
CA PHE A 48 4.81 5.42 -0.95
C PHE A 48 4.82 4.79 0.43
N GLY A 49 5.87 4.05 0.74
CA GLY A 49 6.01 3.44 2.05
C GLY A 49 7.16 2.45 2.10
N ASP A 50 7.29 1.80 3.24
CA ASP A 50 8.30 0.78 3.47
C ASP A 50 7.72 -0.63 3.16
N SER A 51 8.23 -1.65 3.84
CA SER A 51 7.75 -3.04 3.78
C SER A 51 6.23 -3.19 3.99
N TRP A 52 5.55 -2.21 4.58
CA TRP A 52 4.10 -2.20 4.81
C TRP A 52 3.25 -1.77 3.60
N SER A 53 3.88 -1.19 2.58
CA SER A 53 3.16 -0.53 1.47
C SER A 53 3.51 -1.07 0.09
N THR A 54 4.46 -2.01 0.00
CA THR A 54 4.85 -2.62 -1.29
C THR A 54 3.81 -3.60 -1.82
N ASN A 55 3.60 -3.53 -3.13
CA ASN A 55 2.62 -4.31 -3.88
C ASN A 55 3.25 -5.40 -4.75
N ARG A 56 4.54 -5.73 -4.58
CA ARG A 56 5.23 -6.81 -5.31
C ARG A 56 4.84 -8.20 -4.78
N LEU A 57 3.56 -8.51 -4.92
CA LEU A 57 2.98 -9.84 -4.72
C LEU A 57 3.22 -10.68 -5.99
N GLU A 58 4.42 -11.23 -6.18
CA GLU A 58 4.56 -12.40 -7.05
C GLU A 58 4.02 -13.62 -6.31
N LEU A 59 2.68 -13.76 -6.29
CA LEU A 59 2.05 -15.01 -5.89
C LEU A 59 2.39 -16.07 -6.94
N PRO A 60 2.92 -17.25 -6.56
CA PRO A 60 3.24 -18.30 -7.51
C PRO A 60 1.96 -18.79 -8.19
N THR A 61 1.70 -18.26 -9.38
CA THR A 61 0.59 -18.66 -10.23
C THR A 61 0.86 -20.07 -10.74
N GLY A 62 0.20 -21.05 -10.11
CA GLY A 62 -0.35 -22.23 -10.78
C GLY A 62 0.53 -22.97 -11.80
N ARG A 63 1.83 -23.12 -11.56
CA ARG A 63 2.66 -24.12 -12.23
C ARG A 63 3.87 -24.38 -11.37
N THR A 64 4.05 -25.62 -10.92
CA THR A 64 5.22 -26.08 -10.15
C THR A 64 6.52 -25.65 -10.82
N PRO A 65 7.23 -24.62 -10.30
CA PRO A 65 8.59 -24.30 -10.68
C PRO A 65 9.52 -25.16 -9.82
N SER A 66 10.58 -25.66 -10.43
CA SER A 66 11.64 -26.43 -9.77
C SER A 66 12.12 -25.77 -8.48
N LEU A 67 12.35 -26.61 -7.46
CA LEU A 67 12.64 -26.30 -6.05
C LEU A 67 13.88 -25.38 -5.78
N ALA A 68 14.59 -24.91 -6.80
CA ALA A 68 15.87 -24.21 -6.65
C ALA A 68 15.81 -22.69 -6.81
N ASN A 69 14.67 -22.09 -7.18
CA ASN A 69 14.65 -20.67 -7.55
C ASN A 69 13.33 -19.96 -7.25
N LYS A 70 12.79 -20.13 -6.03
CA LYS A 70 11.65 -19.35 -5.54
C LYS A 70 12.13 -18.41 -4.43
N LYS A 71 12.45 -17.18 -4.79
CA LYS A 71 12.48 -16.08 -3.84
C LYS A 71 11.02 -15.75 -3.51
N LEU A 72 10.59 -15.98 -2.28
CA LEU A 72 9.20 -15.67 -1.90
C LEU A 72 9.04 -14.16 -1.77
N TRP A 73 7.81 -13.66 -1.86
CA TRP A 73 7.51 -12.24 -1.65
C TRP A 73 8.05 -11.71 -0.31
N VAL A 74 8.15 -12.55 0.73
CA VAL A 74 8.78 -12.20 2.01
C VAL A 74 10.30 -12.09 1.90
N ASP A 75 10.94 -12.93 1.08
CA ASP A 75 12.37 -12.84 0.79
C ASP A 75 12.65 -11.63 -0.11
N THR A 76 11.75 -11.29 -1.02
CA THR A 76 11.79 -10.04 -1.81
C THR A 76 11.66 -8.86 -0.86
N LEU A 77 10.66 -8.82 0.03
CA LEU A 77 10.47 -7.78 1.05
C LEU A 77 11.67 -7.56 1.98
N CYS A 78 12.33 -8.64 2.41
CA CYS A 78 13.48 -8.57 3.30
C CYS A 78 14.82 -8.31 2.58
N SER A 79 14.85 -8.40 1.25
CA SER A 79 16.04 -8.14 0.42
C SER A 79 15.90 -6.93 -0.49
N GLU A 80 14.70 -6.36 -0.59
CA GLU A 80 14.41 -5.18 -1.37
C GLU A 80 14.91 -3.98 -0.58
N ASN A 81 15.95 -3.34 -1.10
CA ASN A 81 16.38 -2.02 -0.66
C ASN A 81 15.29 -1.04 -1.10
N ILE A 82 14.17 -1.02 -0.37
CA ILE A 82 13.14 0.01 -0.51
C ILE A 82 13.82 1.29 -0.01
N GLY A 83 14.15 2.17 -0.95
CA GLY A 83 14.75 3.46 -0.60
C GLY A 83 13.86 4.22 0.37
N ASP A 84 14.44 5.16 1.11
CA ASP A 84 13.68 6.06 1.97
C ASP A 84 12.64 6.86 1.17
N PHE A 85 11.73 7.55 1.87
CA PHE A 85 10.67 8.30 1.20
C PHE A 85 11.22 9.33 0.19
N GLY A 86 12.37 9.94 0.47
CA GLY A 86 13.02 10.89 -0.43
C GLY A 86 13.44 10.23 -1.74
N HIS A 87 14.05 9.05 -1.66
CA HIS A 87 14.44 8.27 -2.83
C HIS A 87 13.23 7.83 -3.66
N GLN A 88 12.15 7.36 -3.02
CA GLN A 88 10.93 6.97 -3.75
C GLN A 88 10.29 8.16 -4.46
N VAL A 89 10.34 9.35 -3.84
CA VAL A 89 9.85 10.59 -4.44
C VAL A 89 10.74 11.01 -5.60
N ASP A 90 12.07 10.87 -5.50
CA ASP A 90 12.99 11.14 -6.60
C ASP A 90 12.67 10.27 -7.83
N GLU A 91 12.49 8.96 -7.61
CA GLU A 91 12.14 8.02 -8.67
C GLU A 91 10.78 8.36 -9.30
N TYR A 92 9.77 8.64 -8.48
CA TYR A 92 8.45 9.04 -8.96
C TYR A 92 8.52 10.31 -9.80
N LEU A 93 9.18 11.35 -9.31
CA LEU A 93 9.29 12.64 -9.99
C LEU A 93 10.06 12.52 -11.31
N ALA A 94 11.12 11.70 -11.35
CA ALA A 94 11.86 11.44 -12.59
C ALA A 94 10.99 10.75 -13.65
N GLN A 95 10.18 9.77 -13.24
CA GLN A 95 9.23 9.11 -14.14
C GLN A 95 8.10 10.06 -14.56
N ASP A 96 7.62 10.90 -13.64
CA ASP A 96 6.55 11.86 -13.89
C ASP A 96 6.98 12.94 -14.89
N ASP A 97 8.17 13.50 -14.72
CA ASP A 97 8.75 14.46 -15.66
C ASP A 97 8.94 13.84 -17.06
N ALA A 98 9.36 12.58 -17.14
CA ALA A 98 9.48 11.87 -18.42
C ALA A 98 8.11 11.67 -19.09
N ARG A 99 7.08 11.24 -18.33
CA ARG A 99 5.70 11.11 -18.83
C ARG A 99 5.13 12.45 -19.29
N TRP A 100 5.40 13.52 -18.56
CA TRP A 100 4.93 14.86 -18.88
C TRP A 100 5.52 15.37 -20.20
N GLN A 101 6.77 15.04 -20.50
CA GLN A 101 7.43 15.40 -21.76
C GLN A 101 6.80 14.71 -22.98
N ASP A 102 6.36 13.47 -22.84
CA ASP A 102 5.78 12.69 -23.95
C ASP A 102 4.30 13.03 -24.24
N ASP A 103 3.47 13.17 -23.20
CA ASP A 103 2.02 13.28 -23.36
C ASP A 103 1.46 14.71 -23.23
N GLY A 104 2.28 15.65 -22.76
CA GLY A 104 1.91 17.06 -22.61
C GLY A 104 0.70 17.36 -21.70
N GLU A 105 0.39 18.65 -21.61
CA GLU A 105 -0.60 19.28 -20.71
C GLU A 105 -2.02 18.64 -20.75
N GLN A 106 -2.37 17.95 -21.84
CA GLN A 106 -3.70 17.36 -22.06
C GLN A 106 -4.03 16.18 -21.13
N ARG A 107 -3.02 15.48 -20.57
CA ARG A 107 -3.25 14.35 -19.65
C ARG A 107 -3.46 14.80 -18.20
N GLY A 108 -2.75 15.85 -17.77
CA GLY A 108 -2.82 16.39 -16.40
C GLY A 108 -4.16 17.04 -16.04
N LEU A 109 -4.98 17.40 -17.03
CA LEU A 109 -6.30 18.02 -16.83
C LEU A 109 -7.44 17.04 -16.54
N GLU A 110 -7.26 15.74 -16.80
CA GLU A 110 -8.34 14.74 -16.69
C GLU A 110 -8.03 13.58 -15.72
N SER A 111 -6.84 13.54 -15.10
CA SER A 111 -6.44 12.50 -14.13
C SER A 111 -6.43 13.01 -12.70
N THR A 112 -7.10 12.30 -11.79
CA THR A 112 -7.01 12.58 -10.34
C THR A 112 -5.95 11.67 -9.72
N THR A 113 -4.87 12.24 -9.21
CA THR A 113 -3.84 11.47 -8.50
C THR A 113 -4.14 11.42 -7.01
N ILE A 114 -4.13 10.21 -6.45
CA ILE A 114 -4.24 9.93 -5.03
C ILE A 114 -2.91 9.37 -4.57
N PHE A 115 -2.26 10.05 -3.63
CA PHE A 115 -1.06 9.55 -2.97
C PHE A 115 -1.45 8.83 -1.69
N THR A 116 -0.89 7.65 -1.45
CA THR A 116 -0.93 7.01 -0.13
C THR A 116 0.48 6.99 0.41
N VAL A 117 0.68 7.51 1.61
CA VAL A 117 1.99 7.60 2.27
C VAL A 117 1.90 6.94 3.63
N PHE A 118 2.67 5.88 3.83
CA PHE A 118 2.72 5.17 5.10
C PHE A 118 4.16 4.81 5.48
N PHE A 119 4.65 5.54 6.49
CA PHE A 119 5.96 5.40 7.13
C PHE A 119 5.77 5.66 8.64
N GLY A 120 6.72 5.22 9.46
CA GLY A 120 6.74 5.51 10.89
C GLY A 120 6.90 4.27 11.77
N ILE A 121 6.55 3.07 11.30
CA ILE A 121 6.65 1.86 12.14
C ILE A 121 8.10 1.55 12.49
N TRP A 122 9.00 1.63 11.52
CA TRP A 122 10.44 1.42 11.74
C TRP A 122 11.06 2.56 12.54
N GLU A 123 10.67 3.80 12.28
CA GLU A 123 11.11 4.94 13.08
C GLU A 123 10.72 4.81 14.55
N LEU A 124 9.46 4.44 14.84
CA LEU A 124 9.01 4.17 16.20
C LEU A 124 9.80 3.01 16.82
N TRP A 125 10.06 1.96 16.05
CA TRP A 125 10.84 0.81 16.51
C TRP A 125 12.25 1.19 16.99
N ASP A 126 12.91 2.07 16.24
CA ASP A 126 14.26 2.55 16.51
C ASP A 126 14.28 3.60 17.63
N PHE A 127 13.31 4.52 17.64
CA PHE A 127 13.23 5.62 18.59
C PHE A 127 12.90 5.19 20.02
N VAL A 128 12.25 4.04 20.21
CA VAL A 128 11.95 3.50 21.55
C VAL A 128 13.22 3.31 22.40
N GLY A 129 14.36 3.06 21.77
CA GLY A 129 15.64 2.89 22.46
C GLY A 129 16.37 4.20 22.79
N LEU A 130 15.87 5.35 22.33
CA LEU A 130 16.54 6.63 22.50
C LEU A 130 16.35 7.20 23.92
N PRO A 131 17.30 8.04 24.38
CA PRO A 131 17.10 8.89 25.56
C PRO A 131 15.91 9.82 25.38
N GLU A 132 15.18 10.11 26.46
CA GLU A 132 13.95 10.92 26.44
C GLU A 132 14.15 12.29 25.77
N GLU A 133 15.29 12.93 26.01
CA GLU A 133 15.66 14.23 25.43
C GLU A 133 15.88 14.20 23.90
N ALA A 134 16.19 13.02 23.34
CA ALA A 134 16.45 12.84 21.91
C ALA A 134 15.20 12.43 21.12
N VAL A 135 14.18 11.89 21.80
CA VAL A 135 12.96 11.36 21.17
C VAL A 135 12.16 12.45 20.43
N LEU A 136 11.82 13.55 21.11
CA LEU A 136 10.99 14.60 20.51
C LEU A 136 11.66 15.25 19.29
N PRO A 137 12.94 15.68 19.34
CA PRO A 137 13.64 16.18 18.16
C PRO A 137 13.63 15.19 17.00
N ALA A 138 13.93 13.92 17.25
CA ALA A 138 13.96 12.89 16.21
C ALA A 138 12.60 12.71 15.50
N VAL A 139 11.51 12.68 16.27
CA VAL A 139 10.14 12.58 15.71
C VAL A 139 9.80 13.83 14.90
N VAL A 140 10.09 15.02 15.43
CA VAL A 140 9.80 16.29 14.74
C VAL A 140 10.57 16.39 13.42
N ASP A 141 11.85 16.05 13.42
CA ASP A 141 12.69 16.10 12.23
C ASP A 141 12.23 15.08 11.17
N CYS A 142 11.85 13.87 11.60
CA CYS A 142 11.34 12.85 10.69
C CYS A 142 10.02 13.29 10.03
N ILE A 143 9.03 13.74 10.82
CA ILE A 143 7.76 14.26 10.28
C ILE A 143 8.02 15.49 9.40
N ALA A 144 8.93 16.39 9.78
CA ALA A 144 9.28 17.53 8.94
C ALA A 144 9.86 17.10 7.59
N SER A 145 10.77 16.12 7.59
CA SER A 145 11.35 15.55 6.37
C SER A 145 10.27 14.92 5.48
N MET A 146 9.34 14.15 6.06
CA MET A 146 8.22 13.57 5.33
C MET A 146 7.39 14.66 4.62
N PHE A 147 7.05 15.75 5.30
CA PHE A 147 6.29 16.84 4.70
C PHE A 147 7.09 17.65 3.68
N ALA A 148 8.41 17.73 3.83
CA ALA A 148 9.28 18.32 2.80
C ALA A 148 9.26 17.49 1.50
N GLN A 149 9.15 16.16 1.59
CA GLN A 149 8.98 15.31 0.41
C GLN A 149 7.57 15.45 -0.20
N LEU A 150 6.53 15.51 0.63
CA LEU A 150 5.17 15.80 0.17
C LEU A 150 5.08 17.16 -0.55
N ASP A 151 5.80 18.17 -0.06
CA ASP A 151 5.91 19.48 -0.69
C ASP A 151 6.46 19.39 -2.13
N ARG A 152 7.37 18.45 -2.39
CA ARG A 152 7.90 18.21 -3.74
C ARG A 152 6.85 17.55 -4.63
N LEU A 153 6.11 16.57 -4.11
CA LEU A 153 5.05 15.88 -4.86
C LEU A 153 3.94 16.83 -5.29
N VAL A 154 3.47 17.71 -4.40
CA VAL A 154 2.40 18.68 -4.75
C VAL A 154 2.87 19.76 -5.72
N GLN A 155 4.19 19.99 -5.81
CA GLN A 155 4.81 20.92 -6.76
C GLN A 155 5.12 20.29 -8.12
N ALA A 156 4.95 18.97 -8.27
CA ALA A 156 5.17 18.28 -9.54
C ALA A 156 4.25 18.85 -10.63
N LYS A 157 4.72 18.87 -11.89
CA LYS A 157 3.95 19.46 -13.00
C LYS A 157 2.61 18.76 -13.23
N SER A 158 2.59 17.44 -13.11
CA SER A 158 1.38 16.61 -13.23
C SER A 158 0.33 16.91 -12.16
N VAL A 159 0.76 17.36 -10.97
CA VAL A 159 -0.10 17.52 -9.80
C VAL A 159 -0.46 18.97 -9.54
N SER A 160 0.49 19.91 -9.73
CA SER A 160 0.40 21.32 -9.30
C SER A 160 -0.76 22.11 -9.91
N SER A 161 -1.36 21.62 -10.99
CA SER A 161 -2.57 22.17 -11.61
C SER A 161 -3.85 21.89 -10.81
N HIS A 162 -3.82 20.96 -9.86
CA HIS A 162 -4.96 20.54 -9.04
C HIS A 162 -4.56 20.35 -7.57
N ARG A 163 -5.54 20.26 -6.67
CA ARG A 163 -5.30 19.91 -5.27
C ARG A 163 -5.35 18.39 -5.10
N PRO A 164 -4.21 17.68 -4.90
CA PRO A 164 -4.22 16.23 -4.81
C PRO A 164 -4.89 15.74 -3.52
N THR A 165 -5.35 14.49 -3.54
CA THR A 165 -5.75 13.77 -2.32
C THR A 165 -4.59 12.94 -1.81
N ILE A 166 -4.32 13.02 -0.51
CA ILE A 166 -3.23 12.29 0.13
C ILE A 166 -3.79 11.54 1.31
N ILE A 167 -3.55 10.23 1.35
CA ILE A 167 -3.97 9.33 2.42
C ILE A 167 -2.75 9.07 3.29
N ILE A 168 -2.83 9.46 4.57
CA ILE A 168 -1.77 9.24 5.55
C ILE A 168 -2.39 8.56 6.78
N PRO A 169 -2.35 7.22 6.86
CA PRO A 169 -2.88 6.50 8.01
C PRO A 169 -2.11 6.85 9.30
N THR A 170 -2.79 6.77 10.45
CA THR A 170 -2.10 6.78 11.75
C THR A 170 -1.23 5.53 11.90
N VAL A 171 -0.13 5.66 12.61
CA VAL A 171 0.81 4.55 12.81
C VAL A 171 0.36 3.72 14.02
N PRO A 172 0.25 2.40 13.89
CA PRO A 172 -0.07 1.53 15.01
C PRO A 172 1.12 1.40 15.99
N ASP A 173 0.83 1.08 17.25
CA ASP A 173 1.89 0.86 18.24
C ASP A 173 2.69 -0.41 17.89
N PRO A 174 4.02 -0.30 17.68
CA PRO A 174 4.84 -1.43 17.31
C PRO A 174 4.94 -2.51 18.39
N SER A 175 4.55 -2.21 19.63
CA SER A 175 4.57 -3.18 20.72
C SER A 175 3.58 -4.35 20.53
N PHE A 176 2.59 -4.18 19.66
CA PHE A 176 1.63 -5.22 19.31
C PHE A 176 2.17 -6.25 18.30
N PHE A 177 3.30 -5.96 17.62
CA PHE A 177 3.80 -6.86 16.58
C PHE A 177 4.48 -8.10 17.16
N PRO A 178 4.30 -9.29 16.55
CA PRO A 178 4.86 -10.53 17.08
C PRO A 178 6.39 -10.49 17.24
N ARG A 179 7.11 -9.79 16.36
CA ARG A 179 8.57 -9.61 16.46
C ARG A 179 8.96 -8.86 17.72
N TRP A 180 8.16 -7.87 18.13
CA TRP A 180 8.46 -7.09 19.33
C TRP A 180 8.36 -7.98 20.56
N ILE A 181 7.23 -8.69 20.64
CA ILE A 181 6.94 -9.65 21.70
C ILE A 181 8.05 -10.70 21.75
N ASN A 182 8.40 -11.30 20.61
CA ASN A 182 9.41 -12.37 20.56
C ASN A 182 10.83 -11.88 20.91
N GLN A 183 11.26 -10.71 20.42
CA GLN A 183 12.63 -10.22 20.64
C GLN A 183 12.84 -9.65 22.04
N ARG A 184 11.80 -9.09 22.66
CA ARG A 184 11.94 -8.32 23.89
C ARG A 184 11.40 -9.05 25.12
N SER A 185 10.58 -10.10 24.95
CA SER A 185 10.22 -11.02 26.04
C SER A 185 11.34 -11.99 26.40
N SER A 186 12.32 -12.22 25.52
CA SER A 186 13.48 -13.09 25.79
C SER A 186 14.66 -12.38 26.43
N ALA A 187 14.60 -11.06 26.60
CA ALA A 187 15.67 -10.28 27.24
C ALA A 187 15.51 -10.40 28.77
N ASN A 188 16.50 -11.02 29.44
CA ASN A 188 16.55 -11.16 30.90
C ASN A 188 16.27 -9.81 31.61
N GLY A 189 15.06 -9.67 32.15
CA GLY A 189 14.61 -8.49 32.89
C GLY A 189 13.23 -8.03 32.44
N THR A 190 12.18 -8.54 33.08
CA THR A 190 10.77 -8.15 32.90
C THR A 190 10.56 -6.64 32.96
N ASP A 191 11.38 -5.95 33.75
CA ASP A 191 11.30 -4.51 33.96
C ASP A 191 11.71 -3.71 32.70
N LYS A 192 12.68 -4.22 31.93
CA LYS A 192 13.14 -3.55 30.70
C LYS A 192 12.12 -3.73 29.57
N TYR A 193 11.48 -4.90 29.46
CA TYR A 193 10.42 -5.12 28.49
C TYR A 193 9.22 -4.18 28.73
N GLY A 194 8.71 -4.15 29.97
CA GLY A 194 7.58 -3.31 30.33
C GLY A 194 7.86 -1.82 30.14
N GLN A 195 9.08 -1.37 30.44
CA GLN A 195 9.51 0.01 30.17
C GLN A 195 9.54 0.34 28.68
N LEU A 196 10.15 -0.52 27.85
CA LEU A 196 10.20 -0.30 26.40
C LEU A 196 8.80 -0.33 25.77
N GLN A 197 7.92 -1.23 26.22
CA GLN A 197 6.54 -1.26 25.76
C GLN A 197 5.80 0.03 26.13
N ARG A 198 5.94 0.50 27.38
CA ARG A 198 5.35 1.78 27.80
C ARG A 198 5.88 2.96 26.97
N HIS A 199 7.19 2.97 26.68
CA HIS A 199 7.80 3.99 25.83
C HIS A 199 7.24 3.94 24.41
N ALA A 200 7.01 2.74 23.85
CA ALA A 200 6.41 2.56 22.53
C ALA A 200 5.01 3.18 22.43
N VAL A 201 4.16 2.92 23.42
CA VAL A 201 2.80 3.47 23.49
C VAL A 201 2.85 4.99 23.52
N ILE A 202 3.66 5.57 24.41
CA ILE A 202 3.81 7.03 24.55
C ILE A 202 4.34 7.64 23.26
N LEU A 203 5.32 7.00 22.63
CA LEU A 203 5.92 7.47 21.40
C LEU A 203 4.94 7.42 20.23
N THR A 204 4.14 6.36 20.13
CA THR A 204 3.11 6.21 19.10
C THR A 204 2.07 7.32 19.21
N ASP A 205 1.61 7.64 20.43
CA ASP A 205 0.70 8.76 20.68
C ASP A 205 1.36 10.10 20.30
N LEU A 206 2.62 10.32 20.69
CA LEU A 206 3.37 11.51 20.30
C LEU A 206 3.46 11.66 18.78
N TRP A 207 3.84 10.59 18.07
CA TRP A 207 3.95 10.56 16.61
C TRP A 207 2.62 10.90 15.94
N ASN A 208 1.54 10.19 16.28
CA ASN A 208 0.23 10.40 15.67
C ASN A 208 -0.31 11.82 15.97
N ASN A 209 -0.11 12.33 17.18
CA ASN A 209 -0.51 13.69 17.54
C ASN A 209 0.28 14.76 16.77
N LEU A 210 1.59 14.59 16.63
CA LEU A 210 2.42 15.51 15.84
C LEU A 210 2.09 15.43 14.35
N LEU A 211 1.80 14.24 13.84
CA LEU A 211 1.37 14.03 12.46
C LEU A 211 0.06 14.75 12.18
N HIS A 212 -0.96 14.57 13.03
CA HIS A 212 -2.24 15.29 12.92
C HIS A 212 -2.04 16.80 12.96
N LYS A 213 -1.24 17.32 13.90
CA LYS A 213 -0.92 18.75 13.98
C LYS A 213 -0.25 19.25 12.69
N LYS A 214 0.71 18.49 12.15
CA LYS A 214 1.43 18.84 10.92
C LYS A 214 0.49 18.85 9.72
N VAL A 215 -0.38 17.85 9.59
CA VAL A 215 -1.43 17.80 8.56
C VAL A 215 -2.36 19.02 8.66
N ALA A 216 -2.83 19.36 9.86
CA ALA A 216 -3.73 20.50 10.07
C ALA A 216 -3.08 21.84 9.67
N MET A 217 -1.77 21.97 9.81
CA MET A 217 -1.01 23.15 9.38
C MET A 217 -0.63 23.12 7.89
N TRP A 218 -0.64 21.94 7.25
CA TRP A 218 -0.18 21.73 5.89
C TRP A 218 -1.34 21.81 4.88
N ASP A 219 -1.76 23.03 4.57
CA ASP A 219 -2.89 23.32 3.67
C ASP A 219 -2.48 23.32 2.17
N LYS A 220 -1.82 22.26 1.71
CA LYS A 220 -1.40 22.13 0.30
C LYS A 220 -2.10 21.00 -0.46
N ALA A 221 -2.79 20.10 0.24
CA ALA A 221 -3.49 18.96 -0.32
C ALA A 221 -4.79 18.68 0.45
N HIS A 222 -5.66 17.83 -0.08
CA HIS A 222 -6.76 17.25 0.68
C HIS A 222 -6.23 15.99 1.38
N VAL A 223 -6.02 16.07 2.70
CA VAL A 223 -5.43 14.96 3.46
C VAL A 223 -6.53 14.17 4.16
N VAL A 224 -6.55 12.85 3.92
CA VAL A 224 -7.38 11.88 4.63
C VAL A 224 -6.46 11.10 5.57
N MET A 225 -6.82 11.04 6.85
CA MET A 225 -6.06 10.28 7.84
C MET A 225 -6.91 9.14 8.41
N PRO A 226 -6.90 7.95 7.78
CA PRO A 226 -7.53 6.77 8.37
C PRO A 226 -6.89 6.43 9.71
N ASP A 227 -7.71 6.13 10.71
CA ASP A 227 -7.21 5.72 12.02
C ASP A 227 -6.89 4.22 12.03
N PHE A 228 -5.74 3.88 11.47
CA PHE A 228 -5.27 2.49 11.40
C PHE A 228 -4.88 1.95 12.77
N TYR A 229 -4.38 2.80 13.66
CA TYR A 229 -4.12 2.42 15.06
C TYR A 229 -5.40 1.95 15.77
N ALA A 230 -6.47 2.76 15.76
CA ALA A 230 -7.73 2.36 16.38
C ALA A 230 -8.36 1.13 15.70
N TRP A 231 -8.27 1.04 14.38
CA TRP A 231 -8.73 -0.15 13.65
C TRP A 231 -8.00 -1.42 14.11
N MET A 232 -6.68 -1.36 14.26
CA MET A 232 -5.87 -2.50 14.70
C MET A 232 -6.20 -2.90 16.14
N LEU A 233 -6.34 -1.92 17.04
CA LEU A 233 -6.76 -2.18 18.43
C LEU A 233 -8.12 -2.87 18.50
N GLU A 234 -9.08 -2.48 17.65
CA GLU A 234 -10.39 -3.12 17.59
C GLU A 234 -10.29 -4.59 17.13
N GLN A 235 -9.34 -4.93 16.24
CA GLN A 235 -9.11 -6.32 15.85
C GLN A 235 -8.54 -7.16 17.00
N MET A 236 -7.74 -6.54 17.88
CA MET A 236 -7.06 -7.21 18.98
C MET A 236 -7.87 -7.22 20.29
N ARG A 237 -8.95 -6.44 20.37
CA ARG A 237 -9.75 -6.29 21.58
C ARG A 237 -10.43 -7.61 21.93
N GLU A 238 -10.18 -8.11 23.13
CA GLU A 238 -10.98 -9.20 23.68
C GLU A 238 -12.39 -8.71 24.01
N PRO A 239 -13.45 -9.50 23.73
CA PRO A 239 -14.81 -9.14 24.10
C PRO A 239 -14.92 -8.97 25.62
N GLU A 240 -15.36 -7.80 26.07
CA GLU A 240 -15.55 -7.51 27.50
C GLU A 240 -16.67 -8.42 28.06
N ILE A 241 -16.34 -9.21 29.08
CA ILE A 241 -17.27 -10.15 29.72
C ILE A 241 -18.02 -9.39 30.83
N ASP A 242 -19.21 -8.88 30.54
CA ASP A 242 -20.14 -8.45 31.58
C ASP A 242 -20.81 -9.68 32.25
N GLU A 243 -21.27 -9.55 33.50
CA GLU A 243 -21.80 -10.63 34.36
C GLU A 243 -22.99 -11.39 33.73
N THR A 244 -23.56 -10.89 32.62
CA THR A 244 -24.63 -11.50 31.84
C THR A 244 -24.15 -12.25 30.57
N GLY A 245 -22.85 -12.36 30.30
CA GLY A 245 -22.33 -12.27 28.92
C GLY A 245 -21.74 -13.51 28.22
N LEU A 246 -21.75 -14.75 28.74
CA LEU A 246 -21.08 -15.88 28.05
C LEU A 246 -21.60 -16.13 26.62
N ALA A 247 -22.91 -15.98 26.41
CA ALA A 247 -23.55 -16.13 25.10
C ALA A 247 -23.23 -14.94 24.16
N VAL A 248 -23.03 -13.74 24.71
CA VAL A 248 -22.67 -12.54 23.95
C VAL A 248 -21.22 -12.64 23.46
N VAL A 249 -20.30 -13.07 24.33
CA VAL A 249 -18.89 -13.31 24.00
C VAL A 249 -18.74 -14.36 22.88
N SER A 250 -19.53 -15.44 22.92
CA SER A 250 -19.52 -16.46 21.85
C SER A 250 -19.96 -15.91 20.48
N LYS A 251 -20.92 -14.98 20.45
CA LYS A 251 -21.38 -14.34 19.20
C LYS A 251 -20.39 -13.31 18.68
N ILE A 252 -19.75 -12.54 19.57
CA ILE A 252 -18.70 -11.59 19.19
C ILE A 252 -17.49 -12.35 18.63
N ARG A 253 -17.05 -13.43 19.28
CA ARG A 253 -15.96 -14.27 18.79
C ARG A 253 -16.29 -14.94 17.45
N ALA A 254 -17.54 -15.35 17.23
CA ALA A 254 -17.99 -15.88 15.94
C ALA A 254 -18.05 -14.84 14.81
N ALA A 255 -18.09 -13.54 15.16
CA ALA A 255 -18.07 -12.43 14.21
C ALA A 255 -16.67 -11.80 14.05
N ALA A 256 -15.68 -12.24 14.84
CA ALA A 256 -14.31 -11.75 14.74
C ALA A 256 -13.73 -12.10 13.36
N LYS A 257 -13.14 -11.10 12.70
CA LYS A 257 -12.55 -11.27 11.38
C LYS A 257 -11.30 -12.16 11.43
N PHE A 258 -10.52 -12.04 12.49
CA PHE A 258 -9.31 -12.81 12.73
C PHE A 258 -9.48 -13.62 14.00
N THR A 259 -9.07 -14.88 13.96
CA THR A 259 -9.06 -15.77 15.14
C THR A 259 -7.69 -15.82 15.79
N GLU A 260 -6.62 -15.53 15.04
CA GLU A 260 -5.28 -15.36 15.56
C GLU A 260 -4.80 -13.92 15.41
N VAL A 261 -4.44 -13.31 16.55
CA VAL A 261 -4.07 -11.89 16.65
C VAL A 261 -2.73 -11.69 17.33
N THR A 262 -2.02 -12.77 17.68
CA THR A 262 -0.75 -12.69 18.43
C THR A 262 0.42 -13.33 17.69
N GLN A 263 0.15 -14.40 16.92
CA GLN A 263 1.17 -15.11 16.16
C GLN A 263 1.09 -14.74 14.68
N PRO A 264 2.23 -14.73 13.97
CA PRO A 264 2.23 -14.56 12.53
C PRO A 264 1.89 -15.87 11.82
N CYS A 265 1.26 -15.79 10.65
CA CYS A 265 1.03 -16.95 9.79
C CYS A 265 2.35 -17.59 9.30
N VAL A 266 3.37 -16.76 9.04
CA VAL A 266 4.71 -17.19 8.61
C VAL A 266 5.68 -17.17 9.79
N SER A 267 6.29 -18.31 10.07
CA SER A 267 7.28 -18.48 11.14
C SER A 267 8.60 -19.03 10.62
N TYR A 268 9.72 -18.46 11.08
CA TYR A 268 11.07 -18.89 10.71
C TYR A 268 11.63 -19.88 11.74
N THR A 269 12.14 -21.01 11.27
CA THR A 269 12.47 -22.16 12.14
C THR A 269 13.91 -22.17 12.69
N ALA A 270 14.78 -21.22 12.31
CA ALA A 270 16.19 -21.18 12.74
C ALA A 270 16.63 -19.80 13.31
N PRO A 271 17.47 -19.76 14.37
CA PRO A 271 18.00 -18.54 14.95
C PRO A 271 18.98 -17.83 14.00
N SER A 272 19.10 -16.50 14.14
CA SER A 272 19.90 -15.66 13.24
C SER A 272 21.40 -15.88 13.38
N SER A 273 21.97 -16.82 12.62
CA SER A 273 23.41 -16.94 12.43
C SER A 273 23.83 -16.15 11.19
N GLY A 274 24.36 -14.94 11.40
CA GLY A 274 25.41 -14.33 10.58
C GLY A 274 25.08 -13.81 9.17
N ASP A 275 24.42 -14.56 8.30
CA ASP A 275 24.33 -14.22 6.87
C ASP A 275 22.89 -14.34 6.36
N GLY A 276 22.26 -13.17 6.12
CA GLY A 276 21.06 -13.03 5.30
C GLY A 276 19.78 -13.71 5.82
N ILE A 277 18.63 -13.14 5.46
CA ILE A 277 17.32 -13.79 5.64
C ILE A 277 17.08 -14.83 4.50
N GLU A 278 17.86 -14.76 3.42
CA GLU A 278 17.63 -15.39 2.12
C GLU A 278 17.71 -16.94 2.06
N THR A 279 17.95 -17.65 3.17
CA THR A 279 18.01 -19.14 3.17
C THR A 279 17.31 -19.80 4.37
N ARG A 280 16.52 -19.06 5.16
CA ARG A 280 15.94 -19.62 6.38
C ARG A 280 14.76 -20.54 6.06
N PRO A 281 14.73 -21.78 6.57
CA PRO A 281 13.53 -22.60 6.50
C PRO A 281 12.41 -21.93 7.29
N PHE A 282 11.26 -21.74 6.65
CA PHE A 282 10.06 -21.15 7.24
C PHE A 282 8.86 -22.10 7.04
N THR A 283 7.85 -21.93 7.88
CA THR A 283 6.55 -22.60 7.76
C THR A 283 5.48 -21.55 7.54
N ILE A 284 4.51 -21.84 6.68
CA ILE A 284 3.33 -21.01 6.42
C ILE A 284 2.13 -21.73 7.03
N CYS A 285 1.23 -20.98 7.67
CA CYS A 285 -0.03 -21.49 8.19
C CYS A 285 -0.97 -22.00 7.07
N ASP A 286 -1.90 -22.90 7.42
CA ASP A 286 -2.81 -23.52 6.45
C ASP A 286 -3.83 -22.53 5.85
N ASP A 287 -4.32 -21.59 6.67
CA ASP A 287 -5.26 -20.54 6.23
C ASP A 287 -4.85 -19.15 6.77
N PRO A 288 -4.22 -18.30 5.93
CA PRO A 288 -3.81 -16.96 6.31
C PRO A 288 -4.96 -16.01 6.66
N SER A 289 -6.19 -16.29 6.22
CA SER A 289 -7.34 -15.39 6.45
C SER A 289 -7.74 -15.29 7.92
N HIS A 290 -7.33 -16.27 8.72
CA HIS A 290 -7.56 -16.33 10.16
C HIS A 290 -6.55 -15.51 10.99
N PHE A 291 -5.45 -15.05 10.39
CA PHE A 291 -4.35 -14.38 11.06
C PHE A 291 -4.36 -12.88 10.79
N LEU A 292 -4.23 -12.06 11.84
CA LEU A 292 -4.06 -10.62 11.72
C LEU A 292 -2.69 -10.26 11.13
N PHE A 293 -1.65 -11.01 11.48
CA PHE A 293 -0.27 -10.79 11.04
C PHE A 293 0.18 -11.88 10.08
N CYS A 294 0.73 -11.47 8.94
CA CYS A 294 1.26 -12.42 7.97
C CYS A 294 2.66 -12.90 8.38
N THR A 295 3.48 -11.97 8.86
CA THR A 295 4.87 -12.13 9.31
C THR A 295 5.03 -11.54 10.70
N ALA A 296 6.20 -11.70 11.33
CA ALA A 296 6.43 -11.17 12.66
C ALA A 296 6.40 -9.62 12.73
N VAL A 297 6.48 -8.92 11.60
CA VAL A 297 6.45 -7.45 11.55
C VAL A 297 5.25 -6.87 10.84
N ASN A 298 4.58 -7.62 9.96
CA ASN A 298 3.46 -7.16 9.13
C ASN A 298 2.36 -8.23 9.09
#